data_AF-A0A0Q9PWH1-F1
#
_entry.id   AF-A0A0Q9PWH1-F1
#
_cell.length_a   1.000
_cell.length_b   1.000
_cell.length_c   1.000
_cell.angle_alpha   90.00
_cell.angle_beta   90.00
_cell.angle_gamma   90.00
#
_symmetry.space_group_name_H-M   'P 1'
#
loop_
_entity.id
_entity.type
_entity.pdbx_description
1 polymer ?
#
loop_
_entity_poly.entity_id
_entity_poly.type
_entity_poly.pdbx_seq_one_letter_code
_entity_poly.pdbx_strand_id
1 'polypeptide(L)'
;MSEQAYRAAVDAAVARWRLDRRGEPLTCLAFDGALPGRCHENAAAYVTKHGGEVVRGFLVMHPDGWPEVWVMPHSVVRTETGLVDVTLPADQLRWLGFYPLLDAIDGFEKLAQRFTRESRPIAL
;
A
#
# COMPACT_ATOMS: atom_id res chain seq x y z
N MET A 1 -12.95 10.61 3.93
CA MET A 1 -11.67 10.96 4.58
C MET A 1 -11.35 12.42 4.29
N SER A 2 -10.90 13.18 5.29
CA SER A 2 -10.29 14.50 5.06
C SER A 2 -8.81 14.35 4.70
N GLU A 3 -8.21 15.38 4.10
CA GLU A 3 -6.76 15.39 3.85
C GLU A 3 -5.94 15.25 5.15
N GLN A 4 -6.43 15.85 6.24
CA GLN A 4 -5.81 15.73 7.56
C GLN A 4 -5.80 14.27 8.06
N ALA A 5 -6.93 13.56 7.94
CA ALA A 5 -7.02 12.16 8.34
C ALA A 5 -6.11 11.26 7.48
N TYR A 6 -5.98 11.56 6.20
CA TYR A 6 -5.05 10.85 5.32
C TYR A 6 -3.59 11.02 5.74
N ARG A 7 -3.18 12.26 6.03
CA ARG A 7 -1.81 12.54 6.53
C ARG A 7 -1.54 11.87 7.87
N ALA A 8 -2.52 11.85 8.77
CA ALA A 8 -2.42 11.12 10.04
C ALA A 8 -2.26 9.60 9.81
N ALA A 9 -2.93 9.04 8.81
CA ALA A 9 -2.78 7.63 8.45
C ALA A 9 -1.41 7.32 7.84
N VAL A 10 -0.85 8.24 7.04
CA VAL A 10 0.53 8.18 6.54
C VAL A 10 1.51 8.18 7.72
N ASP A 11 1.32 9.08 8.69
CA ASP A 11 2.18 9.16 9.87
C ASP A 11 2.10 7.89 10.73
N ALA A 12 0.90 7.30 10.85
CA ALA A 12 0.70 6.03 11.54
C ALA A 12 1.40 4.85 10.82
N ALA A 13 1.38 4.82 9.48
CA ALA A 13 2.13 3.82 8.71
C ALA A 13 3.64 3.95 8.95
N VAL A 14 4.19 5.17 8.98
CA VAL A 14 5.61 5.40 9.29
C VAL A 14 5.94 5.00 10.73
N ALA A 15 5.06 5.30 11.69
CA ALA A 15 5.25 4.87 13.08
C ALA A 15 5.30 3.34 13.21
N ARG A 16 4.41 2.61 12.52
CA ARG A 16 4.44 1.15 12.47
C ARG A 16 5.70 0.62 11.77
N TRP A 17 6.10 1.25 10.67
CA TRP A 17 7.33 0.90 9.96
C TRP A 17 8.57 1.03 10.85
N ARG A 18 8.65 2.06 11.70
CA ARG A 18 9.78 2.21 12.64
C ARG A 18 9.93 1.02 13.60
N LEU A 19 8.84 0.32 13.92
CA LEU A 19 8.83 -0.81 14.86
C LEU A 19 9.20 -2.16 14.19
N ASP A 20 8.70 -2.42 13.00
CA ASP A 20 8.76 -3.76 12.36
C ASP A 20 9.58 -3.77 11.04
N ARG A 21 9.68 -2.64 10.34
CA ARG A 21 10.38 -2.45 9.04
C ARG A 21 9.92 -3.34 7.88
N ARG A 22 9.20 -4.43 8.14
CA ARG A 22 8.76 -5.44 7.17
C ARG A 22 7.32 -5.21 6.71
N GLY A 23 6.43 -4.85 7.62
CA GLY A 23 5.01 -4.73 7.31
C GLY A 23 4.36 -6.11 7.16
N GLU A 24 3.13 -6.12 6.66
CA GLU A 24 2.41 -7.38 6.44
C GLU A 24 2.99 -8.14 5.23
N PRO A 25 3.18 -9.47 5.32
CA PRO A 25 3.69 -10.27 4.21
C PRO A 25 2.81 -10.13 2.96
N LEU A 26 3.43 -9.73 1.85
CA LEU A 26 2.79 -9.63 0.54
C LEU A 26 3.40 -10.64 -0.43
N THR A 27 2.53 -11.29 -1.21
CA THR A 27 2.95 -12.13 -2.34
C THR A 27 2.55 -11.46 -3.65
N CYS A 28 3.43 -11.46 -4.65
CA CYS A 28 3.06 -11.03 -6.00
C CYS A 28 2.20 -12.13 -6.66
N LEU A 29 1.06 -11.76 -7.22
CA LEU A 29 0.22 -12.64 -8.00
C LEU A 29 -0.08 -11.98 -9.35
N ALA A 30 0.36 -12.61 -10.44
CA ALA A 30 0.06 -12.13 -11.78
C ALA A 30 -1.47 -12.16 -12.02
N PHE A 31 -2.02 -11.01 -12.39
CA PHE A 31 -3.44 -10.88 -12.74
C PHE A 31 -3.57 -10.45 -14.19
N ASP A 32 -4.21 -11.29 -14.99
CA ASP A 32 -4.45 -11.01 -16.40
C ASP A 32 -5.42 -9.83 -16.55
N GLY A 33 -4.97 -8.78 -17.24
CA GLY A 33 -5.67 -7.49 -17.33
C GLY A 33 -5.22 -6.44 -16.31
N ALA A 34 -4.23 -6.73 -15.44
CA ALA A 34 -3.66 -5.71 -14.56
C ALA A 34 -2.97 -4.59 -15.38
N LEU A 35 -3.30 -3.34 -15.05
CA LEU A 35 -2.70 -2.16 -15.68
C LEU A 35 -1.57 -1.59 -14.80
N PRO A 36 -0.42 -1.20 -15.39
CA PRO A 36 0.69 -0.64 -14.61
C PRO A 36 0.29 0.59 -13.80
N GLY A 37 0.63 0.61 -12.51
CA GLY A 37 0.34 1.73 -11.60
C GLY A 37 -1.13 1.92 -11.25
N ARG A 38 -2.03 1.00 -11.63
CA ARG A 38 -3.49 1.07 -11.39
C ARG A 38 -3.90 0.17 -10.23
N CYS A 39 -3.20 0.25 -9.09
CA CYS A 39 -3.32 -0.72 -8.01
C CYS A 39 -4.72 -0.85 -7.40
N HIS A 40 -5.43 0.27 -7.25
CA HIS A 40 -6.80 0.28 -6.73
C HIS A 40 -7.77 -0.39 -7.72
N GLU A 41 -7.67 -0.07 -9.01
CA GLU A 41 -8.52 -0.69 -10.04
C GLU A 41 -8.19 -2.17 -10.24
N ASN A 42 -6.92 -2.54 -10.22
CA ASN A 42 -6.49 -3.94 -10.37
C ASN A 42 -6.97 -4.80 -9.19
N ALA A 43 -6.85 -4.30 -7.96
CA ALA A 43 -7.35 -5.01 -6.77
C ALA A 43 -8.88 -5.19 -6.83
N ALA A 44 -9.62 -4.14 -7.22
CA ALA A 44 -11.06 -4.22 -7.39
C ALA A 44 -11.46 -5.22 -8.50
N ALA A 45 -10.82 -5.14 -9.66
CA ALA A 45 -11.08 -6.05 -10.78
C ALA A 45 -10.75 -7.51 -10.44
N TYR A 46 -9.66 -7.75 -9.70
CA TYR A 46 -9.33 -9.07 -9.20
C TYR A 46 -10.43 -9.59 -8.27
N VAL A 47 -10.86 -8.79 -7.28
CA VAL A 47 -11.92 -9.19 -6.33
C VAL A 47 -13.24 -9.48 -7.05
N THR A 48 -13.62 -8.68 -8.05
CA THR A 48 -14.81 -8.96 -8.86
C THR A 48 -14.73 -10.30 -9.59
N LYS A 49 -13.56 -10.71 -10.07
CA LYS A 49 -13.38 -11.93 -10.88
C LYS A 49 -13.09 -13.18 -10.04
N HIS A 50 -12.38 -13.03 -8.93
CA HIS A 50 -11.82 -14.14 -8.15
C HIS A 50 -12.28 -14.17 -6.69
N GLY A 51 -12.98 -13.15 -6.21
CA GLY A 51 -13.35 -12.99 -4.81
C GLY A 51 -12.23 -12.42 -3.94
N GLY A 52 -12.45 -12.44 -2.62
CA GLY A 52 -11.56 -11.83 -1.63
C GLY A 52 -12.01 -10.42 -1.20
N GLU A 53 -11.09 -9.69 -0.59
CA GLU A 53 -11.35 -8.34 -0.06
C GLU A 53 -10.26 -7.36 -0.48
N VAL A 54 -10.65 -6.17 -0.94
CA VAL A 54 -9.70 -5.09 -1.21
C VAL A 54 -9.22 -4.51 0.11
N VAL A 55 -7.93 -4.66 0.40
CA VAL A 55 -7.28 -4.03 1.56
C VAL A 55 -6.55 -2.78 1.09
N ARG A 56 -6.90 -1.64 1.69
CA ARG A 56 -6.27 -0.34 1.43
C ARG A 56 -5.20 -0.07 2.47
N GLY A 57 -4.11 0.56 2.07
CA GLY A 57 -2.98 0.81 2.96
C GLY A 57 -1.91 1.64 2.30
N PHE A 58 -0.72 1.55 2.86
CA PHE A 58 0.45 2.21 2.34
C PHE A 58 1.61 1.23 2.16
N LEU A 59 2.29 1.35 1.02
CA LEU A 59 3.62 0.80 0.83
C LEU A 59 4.64 1.80 1.37
N VAL A 60 5.49 1.36 2.28
CA VAL A 60 6.59 2.15 2.81
C VAL A 60 7.89 1.60 2.25
N MET A 61 8.69 2.47 1.63
CA MET A 61 10.03 2.17 1.15
C MET A 61 11.04 3.05 1.89
N HIS A 62 12.15 2.46 2.30
CA HIS A 62 13.32 3.21 2.73
C HIS A 62 14.45 2.94 1.74
N PRO A 63 14.72 3.87 0.80
CA PRO A 63 15.88 3.75 -0.07
C PRO A 63 17.17 3.80 0.77
N ASP A 64 18.07 2.84 0.54
CA ASP A 64 19.30 2.72 1.31
C ASP A 64 20.11 4.03 1.31
N GLY A 65 20.47 4.50 2.51
CA GLY A 65 21.26 5.71 2.72
C GLY A 65 20.49 7.03 2.65
N TRP A 66 19.17 7.01 2.44
CA TRP A 66 18.36 8.22 2.40
C TRP A 66 17.88 8.66 3.80
N PRO A 67 17.75 9.97 4.06
CA PRO A 67 17.25 10.49 5.34
C PRO A 67 15.72 10.42 5.49
N GLU A 68 15.01 9.87 4.50
CA GLU A 68 13.56 9.86 4.41
C GLU A 68 13.04 8.49 4.00
N VAL A 69 11.80 8.19 4.41
CA VAL A 69 10.99 7.10 3.86
C VAL A 69 9.98 7.64 2.87
N TRP A 70 9.68 6.85 1.84
CA TRP A 70 8.59 7.11 0.92
C TRP A 70 7.38 6.30 1.31
N VAL A 71 6.22 6.94 1.33
CA VAL A 71 4.93 6.34 1.65
C VAL A 71 4.03 6.50 0.44
N MET A 72 3.58 5.38 -0.12
CA MET A 72 2.78 5.34 -1.35
C MET A 72 1.44 4.68 -1.03
N PRO A 73 0.30 5.33 -1.28
CA PRO A 73 -0.99 4.69 -1.13
C PRO A 73 -1.09 3.50 -2.07
N HIS A 74 -1.64 2.39 -1.56
CA HIS A 74 -1.70 1.16 -2.32
C HIS A 74 -2.90 0.30 -1.93
N SER A 75 -3.34 -0.55 -2.86
CA SER A 75 -4.37 -1.56 -2.63
C SER A 75 -3.84 -2.94 -2.97
N VAL A 76 -4.10 -3.87 -2.06
CA VAL A 76 -3.80 -5.30 -2.20
C VAL A 76 -5.09 -6.09 -2.00
N VAL A 77 -5.05 -7.39 -2.27
CA VAL A 77 -6.20 -8.27 -2.07
C VAL A 77 -5.92 -9.23 -0.92
N ARG A 78 -6.85 -9.32 0.03
CA ARG A 78 -6.87 -10.38 1.04
C ARG A 78 -7.58 -11.60 0.46
N THR A 79 -6.88 -12.71 0.41
CA THR A 79 -7.38 -14.03 0.01
C THR A 79 -7.32 -14.98 1.20
N GLU A 80 -7.77 -16.23 1.01
CA GLU A 80 -7.67 -17.29 2.02
C GLU A 80 -6.21 -17.63 2.40
N THR A 81 -5.26 -17.38 1.49
CA THR A 81 -3.83 -17.72 1.67
C THR A 81 -2.99 -16.55 2.17
N GLY A 82 -3.56 -15.34 2.29
CA GLY A 82 -2.85 -14.15 2.76
C GLY A 82 -3.12 -12.91 1.90
N LEU A 83 -2.20 -11.94 1.97
CA LEU A 83 -2.28 -10.73 1.15
C LEU A 83 -1.51 -10.91 -0.16
N VAL A 84 -2.13 -10.54 -1.26
CA VAL A 84 -1.53 -10.56 -2.59
C VAL A 84 -1.55 -9.19 -3.24
N ASP A 85 -0.44 -8.83 -3.87
CA ASP A 85 -0.33 -7.68 -4.75
C ASP A 85 -0.49 -8.14 -6.20
N VAL A 86 -1.51 -7.60 -6.86
CA VAL A 86 -1.88 -7.93 -8.25
C VAL A 86 -1.38 -6.90 -9.26
N THR A 87 -0.53 -5.96 -8.83
CA THR A 87 -0.04 -4.85 -9.64
C THR A 87 1.48 -4.80 -9.71
N LEU A 88 2.16 -4.96 -8.57
CA LEU A 88 3.61 -4.87 -8.50
C LEU A 88 4.26 -6.26 -8.69
N PRO A 89 5.31 -6.34 -9.51
CA PRO A 89 6.10 -7.56 -9.65
C PRO A 89 6.93 -7.83 -8.39
N ALA A 90 7.33 -9.09 -8.19
CA ALA A 90 8.02 -9.55 -6.98
C ALA A 90 9.34 -8.81 -6.69
N ASP A 91 10.06 -8.38 -7.73
CA ASP A 91 11.32 -7.63 -7.62
C ASP A 91 11.13 -6.21 -7.08
N GLN A 92 9.94 -5.61 -7.29
CA GLN A 92 9.59 -4.33 -6.70
C GLN A 92 9.11 -4.50 -5.26
N LEU A 93 8.31 -5.52 -4.97
CA LEU A 93 7.78 -5.78 -3.63
C LEU A 93 8.85 -6.04 -2.57
N ARG A 94 10.00 -6.61 -2.94
CA ARG A 94 11.06 -6.97 -1.98
C ARG A 94 11.61 -5.79 -1.16
N TRP A 95 11.40 -4.56 -1.62
CA TRP A 95 11.87 -3.33 -0.96
C TRP A 95 10.75 -2.59 -0.21
N LEU A 96 9.54 -3.13 -0.20
CA LEU A 96 8.33 -2.44 0.25
C LEU A 96 7.71 -3.19 1.43
N GLY A 97 7.39 -2.45 2.49
CA GLY A 97 6.54 -2.95 3.56
C GLY A 97 5.12 -2.43 3.40
N PHE A 98 4.12 -3.31 3.47
CA PHE A 98 2.72 -2.89 3.41
C PHE A 98 2.10 -2.74 4.79
N TYR A 99 1.42 -1.61 5.00
CA TYR A 99 0.76 -1.27 6.25
C TYR A 99 -0.70 -0.95 5.97
N PRO A 100 -1.63 -1.88 6.27
CA PRO A 100 -3.05 -1.64 5.99
C PRO A 100 -3.62 -0.56 6.89
N LEU A 101 -4.60 0.15 6.34
CA LEU A 101 -5.54 0.94 7.11
C LEU A 101 -6.42 -0.01 7.93
N LEU A 102 -6.58 0.28 9.22
CA LEU A 102 -7.40 -0.54 10.11
C LEU A 102 -8.89 -0.25 9.94
N ASP A 103 -9.24 0.94 9.44
CA ASP A 103 -10.61 1.35 9.22
C ASP A 103 -10.92 1.41 7.73
N ALA A 104 -12.15 1.05 7.36
CA ALA A 104 -12.68 1.31 6.02
C ALA A 104 -12.96 2.80 5.91
N ILE A 105 -12.29 3.48 4.97
CA ILE A 105 -12.39 4.94 4.86
C ILE A 105 -12.81 5.37 3.46
N ASP A 106 -14.01 5.93 3.37
CA ASP A 106 -14.52 6.56 2.15
C ASP A 106 -13.57 7.65 1.65
N GLY A 107 -13.36 7.72 0.34
CA GLY A 107 -12.56 8.76 -0.30
C GLY A 107 -11.04 8.56 -0.26
N PHE A 108 -10.53 7.42 0.21
CA PHE A 108 -9.11 7.08 0.13
C PHE A 108 -8.55 7.17 -1.30
N GLU A 109 -9.21 6.56 -2.28
CA GLU A 109 -8.73 6.53 -3.67
C GLU A 109 -8.61 7.92 -4.28
N LYS A 110 -9.53 8.85 -3.95
CA LYS A 110 -9.45 10.25 -4.40
C LYS A 110 -8.21 10.95 -3.85
N LEU A 111 -7.88 10.71 -2.57
CA LEU A 111 -6.68 11.27 -1.96
C LEU A 111 -5.41 10.58 -2.47
N ALA A 112 -5.46 9.26 -2.70
CA ALA A 112 -4.36 8.50 -3.27
C ALA A 112 -3.97 8.97 -4.68
N GLN A 113 -4.96 9.33 -5.51
CA GLN A 113 -4.72 9.93 -6.83
C GLN A 113 -4.05 11.30 -6.74
N ARG A 114 -4.35 12.09 -5.70
CA ARG A 114 -3.76 13.42 -5.48
C ARG A 114 -2.37 13.36 -4.83
N PHE A 115 -2.16 12.40 -3.93
CA PHE A 115 -0.93 12.19 -3.18
C PHE A 115 -0.36 10.81 -3.48
N THR A 116 0.20 10.66 -4.69
CA THR A 116 0.73 9.37 -5.17
C THR A 116 1.98 8.93 -4.41
N ARG A 117 2.68 9.85 -3.75
CA ARG A 117 3.80 9.60 -2.85
C ARG A 117 3.93 10.74 -1.84
N GLU A 118 4.15 10.38 -0.59
CA GLU A 118 4.62 11.30 0.45
C GLU A 118 6.01 10.91 0.94
N SER A 119 6.79 11.89 1.38
CA SER A 119 8.05 11.66 2.11
C SER A 119 7.85 11.97 3.58
N ARG A 120 8.50 11.19 4.44
CA ARG A 120 8.64 11.51 5.87
C ARG A 120 10.10 11.36 6.29
N PRO A 121 10.63 12.28 7.11
CA PRO A 121 11.97 12.11 7.66
C PRO A 121 12.02 10.87 8.54
N ILE A 122 13.14 10.15 8.47
CA ILE A 122 13.39 9.02 9.38
C ILE A 122 13.47 9.54 10.82
N ALA A 123 13.96 10.77 10.99
CA ALA A 123 14.31 11.42 12.25
C ALA A 123 15.28 10.56 13.08
N LEU A 124 16.51 11.07 13.25
CA LEU A 124 17.53 10.52 14.14
C LEU A 124 17.04 10.49 15.59
#